data_AF-A0A2N1L168-F1
#
_entry.id   AF-A0A2N1L168-F1
#
_cell.length_a   1.000
_cell.length_b   1.000
_cell.length_c   1.000
_cell.angle_alpha   90.00
_cell.angle_beta   90.00
_cell.angle_gamma   90.00
#
_symmetry.space_group_name_H-M   'P 1'
#
loop_
_entity.id
_entity.type
_entity.pdbx_description
1 polymer ?
#
loop_
_entity_poly.entity_id
_entity_poly.type
_entity_poly.pdbx_seq_one_letter_code
_entity_poly.pdbx_strand_id
1 'polypeptide(L)'
;MVSIPCSESQFHAIFENHIHFYSKKSGVYKCWFRGKEGEEKLNQIFGNTDWGIKYYNQNQMTFVVLTDNHILHQKTETNPLALATIKKASSAVKPKKSFSKYKYGEIVIEWKRKRDKDAIGNICSAGFIYFHFFTKQAYII
;
A
#
# COMPACT_ATOMS: atom_id res chain seq x y z
N MET A 1 -4.24 0.47 -4.48
CA MET A 1 -4.41 1.89 -4.07
C MET A 1 -5.78 2.02 -3.45
N VAL A 2 -5.85 2.52 -2.22
CA VAL A 2 -7.10 2.77 -1.49
C VAL A 2 -7.20 4.27 -1.22
N SER A 3 -8.40 4.85 -1.27
CA SER A 3 -8.61 6.26 -0.98
C SER A 3 -9.83 6.50 -0.12
N ILE A 4 -9.75 7.46 0.79
CA ILE A 4 -10.80 7.78 1.76
C ILE A 4 -10.95 9.31 1.82
N PRO A 5 -12.18 9.86 1.91
CA PRO A 5 -12.37 11.27 2.21
C PRO A 5 -11.68 11.65 3.51
N CYS A 6 -10.85 12.69 3.49
CA CYS A 6 -10.07 13.11 4.65
C CYS A 6 -9.75 14.60 4.53
N SER A 7 -10.12 15.39 5.53
CA SER A 7 -9.75 16.81 5.56
C SER A 7 -8.25 17.00 5.77
N GLU A 8 -7.74 18.18 5.39
CA GLU A 8 -6.32 18.51 5.58
C GLU A 8 -5.93 18.47 7.06
N SER A 9 -6.78 19.00 7.93
CA SER A 9 -6.55 19.01 9.39
C SER A 9 -6.55 17.61 10.00
N GLN A 10 -7.46 16.71 9.57
CA GLN A 10 -7.43 15.31 9.99
C GLN A 10 -6.14 14.62 9.55
N PHE A 11 -5.69 14.88 8.33
CA PHE A 11 -4.43 14.33 7.85
C PHE A 11 -3.25 14.81 8.69
N HIS A 12 -3.15 16.11 8.97
CA HIS A 12 -2.11 16.67 9.83
C HIS A 12 -2.19 16.11 11.26
N ALA A 13 -3.37 16.07 11.88
CA ALA A 13 -3.52 15.56 13.25
C ALA A 13 -2.97 14.13 13.44
N ILE A 14 -2.99 13.30 12.39
CA ILE A 14 -2.49 11.92 12.43
C ILE A 14 -1.05 11.82 11.93
N PHE A 15 -0.70 12.55 10.87
CA PHE A 15 0.54 12.32 10.12
C PHE A 15 1.55 13.48 10.19
N GLU A 16 1.30 14.58 10.90
CA GLU A 16 2.14 15.79 10.91
C GLU A 16 3.63 15.47 11.11
N ASN A 17 3.97 14.67 12.13
CA ASN A 17 5.35 14.26 12.45
C ASN A 17 5.94 13.21 11.48
N HIS A 18 5.16 12.81 10.47
CA HIS A 18 5.52 11.81 9.46
C HIS A 18 5.43 12.38 8.03
N ILE A 19 5.18 13.68 7.86
CA ILE A 19 5.19 14.32 6.55
C ILE A 19 6.63 14.48 6.09
N HIS A 20 6.96 13.83 4.98
CA HIS A 20 8.30 13.87 4.39
C HIS A 20 8.40 14.83 3.21
N PHE A 21 7.26 15.16 2.59
CA PHE A 21 7.21 16.04 1.44
C PHE A 21 5.91 16.80 1.38
N TYR A 22 6.01 18.08 1.03
CA TYR A 22 4.90 18.94 0.69
C TYR A 22 5.18 19.70 -0.60
N SER A 23 4.22 19.70 -1.53
CA SER A 23 4.28 20.53 -2.73
C SER A 23 3.32 21.71 -2.61
N LYS A 24 3.87 22.93 -2.49
CA LYS A 24 3.08 24.18 -2.52
C LYS A 24 2.26 24.33 -3.80
N LYS A 25 2.82 23.90 -4.95
CA LYS A 25 2.19 24.03 -6.27
C LYS A 25 0.94 23.16 -6.41
N SER A 26 0.99 21.92 -5.93
CA SER A 26 -0.13 20.97 -6.07
C SER A 26 -0.95 20.79 -4.80
N GLY A 27 -0.51 21.32 -3.66
CA GLY A 27 -1.16 21.12 -2.36
C GLY A 27 -1.13 19.66 -1.90
N VAL A 28 -0.07 18.93 -2.23
CA VAL A 28 0.06 17.49 -1.97
C VAL A 28 1.04 17.25 -0.82
N TYR A 29 0.61 16.47 0.17
CA TYR A 29 1.48 15.93 1.22
C TYR A 29 1.79 14.46 0.95
N LYS A 30 2.99 14.01 1.34
CA LYS A 30 3.38 12.60 1.28
C LYS A 30 4.14 12.16 2.52
N CYS A 31 3.81 10.96 2.96
CA CYS A 31 4.50 10.21 3.99
C CYS A 31 4.99 8.88 3.39
N TRP A 32 6.24 8.53 3.67
CA TRP A 32 6.85 7.28 3.23
C TRP A 32 7.16 6.40 4.42
N PHE A 33 6.72 5.15 4.36
CA PHE A 33 7.06 4.14 5.37
C PHE A 33 7.62 2.92 4.66
N ARG A 34 8.77 2.44 5.15
CA ARG A 34 9.54 1.35 4.55
C ARG A 34 10.19 0.53 5.66
N GLY A 35 10.34 -0.77 5.42
CA GLY A 35 11.06 -1.63 6.33
C GLY A 35 10.35 -1.79 7.69
N LYS A 36 11.07 -2.40 8.63
CA LYS A 36 10.58 -2.68 9.99
C LYS A 36 10.23 -1.40 10.76
N GLU A 37 11.05 -0.37 10.65
CA GLU A 37 10.78 0.94 11.29
C GLU A 37 9.49 1.57 10.75
N GLY A 38 9.25 1.47 9.44
CA GLY A 38 8.02 1.94 8.82
C GLY A 38 6.79 1.20 9.32
N GLU A 39 6.90 -0.13 9.47
CA GLU A 39 5.84 -0.98 10.03
C GLU A 39 5.55 -0.62 11.50
N GLU A 40 6.58 -0.49 12.34
CA GLU A 40 6.44 -0.10 13.75
C GLU A 40 5.75 1.27 13.91
N LYS A 41 6.13 2.26 13.09
CA LYS A 41 5.46 3.57 13.07
C LYS A 41 3.99 3.46 12.66
N LEU A 42 3.66 2.65 11.66
CA LEU A 42 2.28 2.47 11.23
C LEU A 42 1.45 1.73 12.29
N ASN A 43 2.04 0.76 12.99
CA ASN A 43 1.38 0.08 14.10
C ASN A 43 1.02 1.07 15.22
N GLN A 44 1.91 2.02 15.52
CA GLN A 44 1.66 3.09 16.49
C GLN A 44 0.57 4.06 16.00
N ILE A 45 0.64 4.53 14.74
CA ILE A 45 -0.33 5.46 14.15
C ILE A 45 -1.74 4.86 14.12
N PHE A 46 -1.86 3.60 13.71
CA PHE A 46 -3.16 2.93 13.61
C PHE A 46 -3.60 2.26 14.92
N GLY A 47 -2.74 2.20 15.93
CA GLY A 47 -3.02 1.55 17.21
C GLY A 47 -3.34 0.06 17.09
N ASN A 48 -2.87 -0.60 16.04
CA ASN A 48 -3.13 -2.00 15.73
C ASN A 48 -1.91 -2.57 14.99
N THR A 49 -1.45 -3.77 15.31
CA THR A 49 -0.36 -4.46 14.59
C THR A 49 -0.83 -5.17 13.32
N ASP A 50 -2.12 -5.50 13.25
CA ASP A 50 -2.71 -6.29 12.17
C ASP A 50 -3.47 -5.42 11.17
N TRP A 51 -3.28 -4.09 11.20
CA TRP A 51 -3.94 -3.12 10.31
C TRP A 51 -3.74 -3.44 8.82
N GLY A 52 -2.61 -4.07 8.49
CA GLY A 52 -2.24 -4.44 7.13
C GLY A 52 -2.76 -5.80 6.70
N ILE A 53 -3.47 -6.54 7.56
CA ILE A 53 -3.88 -7.93 7.31
C ILE A 53 -5.40 -8.01 7.17
N LYS A 54 -5.85 -8.69 6.13
CA LYS A 54 -7.25 -9.08 5.94
C LYS A 54 -7.35 -10.60 5.91
N TYR A 55 -8.07 -11.14 6.90
CA TYR A 55 -8.47 -12.55 6.92
C TYR A 55 -9.74 -12.76 6.09
N TYR A 56 -9.76 -13.87 5.37
CA TYR A 56 -10.90 -14.36 4.60
C TYR A 56 -11.31 -15.73 5.11
N ASN A 57 -12.53 -16.13 4.75
CA ASN A 57 -12.98 -17.50 4.94
C ASN A 57 -12.08 -18.46 4.12
N GLN A 58 -12.01 -19.74 4.50
CA GLN A 58 -11.15 -20.76 3.85
C GLN A 58 -9.65 -20.58 4.12
N ASN A 59 -9.29 -20.11 5.32
CA ASN A 59 -7.89 -20.04 5.73
C ASN A 59 -7.04 -19.21 4.75
N GLN A 60 -7.57 -18.13 4.19
CA GLN A 60 -6.83 -17.23 3.31
C GLN A 60 -6.61 -15.89 3.99
N MET A 61 -5.47 -15.27 3.73
CA MET A 61 -5.21 -13.90 4.16
C MET A 61 -4.53 -13.10 3.06
N THR A 62 -4.82 -11.80 3.02
CA THR A 62 -4.09 -10.82 2.22
C THR A 62 -3.43 -9.85 3.17
N PHE A 63 -2.15 -9.54 2.96
CA PHE A 63 -1.39 -8.64 3.81
C PHE A 63 -0.64 -7.58 3.01
N VAL A 64 -0.47 -6.40 3.60
CA VAL A 64 0.36 -5.31 3.07
C VAL A 64 1.83 -5.69 3.14
N VAL A 65 2.58 -5.44 2.07
CA VAL A 65 4.01 -5.71 2.00
C VAL A 65 4.81 -4.46 2.38
N LEU A 66 5.51 -4.53 3.52
CA LEU A 66 6.41 -3.49 4.04
C LEU A 66 7.86 -3.96 4.22
N THR A 67 8.07 -5.27 4.30
CA THR A 67 9.39 -5.90 4.37
C THR A 67 9.40 -7.14 3.47
N ASP A 68 10.58 -7.55 2.99
CA ASP A 68 10.74 -8.81 2.27
C ASP A 68 10.64 -10.05 3.19
N ASN A 69 10.54 -9.85 4.51
CA ASN A 69 10.77 -10.87 5.54
C ASN A 69 9.52 -11.49 6.18
N HIS A 70 8.44 -11.72 5.43
CA HIS A 70 7.40 -12.66 5.87
C HIS A 70 7.60 -14.06 5.28
N ILE A 71 8.78 -14.63 5.54
CA ILE A 71 8.95 -16.08 5.63
C ILE A 71 8.78 -16.43 7.11
N LEU A 72 7.54 -16.53 7.60
CA LEU A 72 7.30 -17.15 8.91
C LEU A 72 6.02 -17.99 9.02
N HIS A 73 5.26 -18.15 7.93
CA HIS A 73 4.10 -19.05 7.92
C HIS A 73 4.08 -20.03 6.73
N GLN A 74 5.24 -20.52 6.29
CA GLN A 74 5.30 -21.60 5.29
C GLN A 74 6.22 -22.73 5.77
N LYS A 75 5.62 -23.85 6.20
CA LYS A 75 6.12 -25.16 5.76
C LYS A 75 5.64 -25.30 4.32
N THR A 76 6.57 -25.17 3.37
CA THR A 76 6.29 -25.27 1.95
C THR A 76 6.03 -26.73 1.59
N GLU A 77 4.78 -27.14 1.41
CA GLU A 77 4.49 -28.24 0.49
C GLU A 77 4.45 -27.66 -0.93
N THR A 78 5.56 -27.84 -1.64
CA THR A 78 5.68 -27.41 -3.04
C THR A 78 4.77 -28.24 -3.94
N ASN A 79 3.72 -27.61 -4.47
CA ASN A 79 2.90 -28.17 -5.54
C ASN A 79 3.76 -28.41 -6.81
N PRO A 80 3.76 -29.62 -7.40
CA PRO A 80 4.54 -29.94 -8.60
C PRO A 80 4.20 -29.07 -9.83
N LEU A 81 3.02 -28.45 -9.89
CA LEU A 81 2.65 -27.50 -10.93
C LEU A 81 3.42 -26.18 -10.84
N ALA A 82 3.79 -25.74 -9.63
CA ALA A 82 4.55 -24.51 -9.43
C ALA A 82 5.98 -24.63 -10.02
N LEU A 83 6.59 -25.81 -9.93
CA LEU A 83 7.90 -26.10 -10.53
C LEU A 83 7.86 -26.07 -12.07
N ALA A 84 6.75 -26.50 -12.68
CA ALA A 84 6.58 -26.48 -14.13
C ALA A 84 6.44 -25.05 -14.70
N THR A 85 5.80 -24.14 -13.96
CA THR A 85 5.68 -22.73 -14.36
C THR A 85 7.01 -21.99 -14.26
N ILE A 86 7.82 -22.28 -13.23
CA ILE A 86 9.15 -21.67 -13.05
C ILE A 86 10.11 -22.08 -14.19
N LYS A 87 10.07 -23.34 -14.64
CA LYS A 87 10.90 -23.83 -15.75
C LYS A 87 10.52 -23.25 -17.12
N LYS A 88 9.27 -22.80 -17.32
CA LYS A 88 8.83 -22.16 -18.59
C LYS A 88 9.13 -20.67 -18.66
N ALA A 89 9.31 -20.00 -17.52
CA ALA A 89 9.57 -18.56 -17.45
C ALA A 89 11.03 -18.15 -17.71
N SER A 90 11.97 -19.11 -17.81
CA SER A 90 13.38 -18.84 -18.15
C SER A 90 13.62 -18.50 -19.63
N SER A 91 12.58 -18.53 -20.46
CA SER A 91 12.66 -18.19 -21.89
C SER A 91 11.88 -16.91 -22.17
N ALA A 92 12.62 -15.80 -22.23
CA ALA A 92 12.28 -14.58 -22.97
C ALA A 92 10.92 -13.90 -22.67
N VAL A 93 10.79 -13.27 -21.51
CA VAL A 93 10.02 -12.02 -21.40
C VAL A 93 10.83 -11.04 -20.55
N LYS A 94 11.47 -10.06 -21.18
CA LYS A 94 12.03 -8.91 -20.44
C LYS A 94 10.86 -8.25 -19.71
N PRO A 95 10.85 -8.15 -18.37
CA PRO A 95 9.77 -7.47 -17.68
C PRO A 95 9.75 -6.03 -18.20
N LYS A 96 8.62 -5.61 -18.78
CA LYS A 96 8.38 -4.18 -19.02
C LYS A 96 8.62 -3.48 -17.69
N LYS A 97 9.68 -2.66 -17.60
CA LYS A 97 9.92 -1.79 -16.45
C LYS A 97 8.74 -0.83 -16.37
N SER A 98 7.66 -1.26 -15.72
CA SER A 98 6.73 -0.33 -15.10
C SER A 98 7.55 0.36 -14.03
N PHE A 99 7.97 1.58 -14.30
CA PHE A 99 8.49 2.48 -13.27
C PHE A 99 7.30 2.81 -12.36
N SER A 100 6.90 1.85 -11.53
CA SER A 100 5.95 2.10 -10.46
C SER A 100 6.50 3.28 -9.67
N LYS A 101 5.71 4.35 -9.56
CA LYS A 101 6.02 5.53 -8.74
C LYS A 101 6.37 5.16 -7.28
N TYR A 102 6.00 3.95 -6.86
CA TYR A 102 6.15 3.40 -5.53
C TYR A 102 7.01 2.14 -5.57
N LYS A 103 7.95 2.01 -4.64
CA LYS A 103 8.81 0.83 -4.58
C LYS A 103 8.06 -0.34 -3.95
N TYR A 104 8.43 -1.56 -4.33
CA TYR A 104 7.96 -2.74 -3.63
C TYR A 104 8.48 -2.73 -2.17
N GLY A 105 7.67 -3.16 -1.20
CA GLY A 105 8.01 -3.07 0.23
C GLY A 105 7.89 -1.65 0.83
N GLU A 106 7.21 -0.73 0.14
CA GLU A 106 6.95 0.63 0.61
C GLU A 106 5.44 0.89 0.63
N ILE A 107 5.00 1.58 1.67
CA ILE A 107 3.69 2.24 1.68
C ILE A 107 3.88 3.75 1.61
N VAL A 108 3.13 4.37 0.70
CA VAL A 108 3.08 5.81 0.54
C VAL A 108 1.69 6.28 0.86
N ILE A 109 1.61 7.19 1.83
CA ILE A 109 0.38 7.84 2.22
C ILE A 109 0.43 9.25 1.62
N GLU A 110 -0.46 9.54 0.68
CA GLU A 110 -0.55 10.82 -0.02
C GLU A 110 -1.85 11.52 0.37
N TRP A 111 -1.79 12.79 0.74
CA TRP A 111 -3.00 13.62 0.86
C TRP A 111 -3.04 14.65 -0.25
N LYS A 112 -4.21 14.84 -0.86
CA LYS A 112 -4.43 15.91 -1.84
C LYS A 112 -5.90 16.28 -1.95
N ARG A 113 -6.15 17.50 -2.43
CA ARG A 113 -7.51 17.93 -2.80
C ARG A 113 -7.86 17.38 -4.18
N LYS A 114 -9.02 16.74 -4.29
CA LYS A 114 -9.65 16.41 -5.56
C LYS A 114 -10.67 17.51 -5.87
N ARG A 115 -10.63 18.03 -7.09
CA ARG A 115 -11.68 18.88 -7.65
C ARG A 115 -12.44 18.08 -8.69
N ASP A 116 -13.76 18.13 -8.63
CA ASP A 116 -14.66 17.49 -9.58
C ASP A 116 -15.71 18.50 -10.03
N LYS A 117 -16.22 18.32 -11.25
CA LYS A 117 -17.26 19.18 -11.82
C LYS A 117 -18.45 18.31 -12.17
N ASP A 118 -19.62 18.64 -11.63
CA ASP A 118 -20.83 17.89 -11.93
C ASP A 118 -21.39 18.22 -13.34
N ALA A 119 -22.44 17.51 -13.74
CA ALA A 119 -23.04 17.65 -15.06
C ALA A 119 -23.67 19.04 -15.32
N ILE A 120 -24.07 19.76 -14.26
CA ILE A 120 -24.65 21.11 -14.35
C ILE A 120 -23.61 22.21 -14.16
N GLY A 121 -22.38 21.83 -13.86
CA GLY A 121 -21.20 22.69 -13.85
C GLY A 121 -20.78 23.19 -12.47
N ASN A 122 -21.37 22.71 -11.37
CA ASN A 122 -20.88 23.03 -10.04
C ASN A 122 -19.52 22.38 -9.80
N ILE A 123 -18.65 23.13 -9.12
CA ILE A 123 -17.32 22.69 -8.76
C ILE A 123 -17.35 22.23 -7.31
N CYS A 124 -17.08 20.94 -7.09
CA CYS A 124 -16.87 20.38 -5.77
C CYS A 124 -15.38 20.16 -5.51
N SER A 125 -14.90 20.50 -4.32
CA SER A 125 -13.52 20.27 -3.90
C SER A 125 -13.50 19.59 -2.54
N ALA A 126 -12.83 18.45 -2.44
CA ALA A 126 -12.70 17.72 -1.18
C ALA A 126 -11.29 17.13 -1.02
N GLY A 127 -10.84 17.04 0.23
CA GLY A 127 -9.58 16.38 0.58
C GLY A 127 -9.73 14.86 0.58
N PHE A 128 -8.70 14.17 0.09
CA PHE A 128 -8.63 12.72 0.12
C PHE A 128 -7.24 12.27 0.56
N ILE A 129 -7.23 11.23 1.39
CA ILE A 129 -6.03 10.46 1.69
C ILE A 129 -5.98 9.23 0.77
N TYR A 130 -4.78 8.91 0.30
CA TYR A 130 -4.49 7.82 -0.62
C TYR A 130 -3.40 6.94 -0.02
N PHE A 131 -3.68 5.64 0.05
CA PHE A 131 -2.72 4.63 0.47
C PHE A 131 -2.25 3.86 -0.76
N HIS A 132 -0.95 3.94 -1.03
CA HIS A 132 -0.27 3.22 -2.10
C HIS A 132 0.62 2.16 -1.49
N PHE A 133 0.31 0.89 -1.72
CA PHE A 133 1.05 -0.24 -1.19
C PHE A 133 0.88 -1.46 -2.10
N PHE A 134 1.74 -2.46 -1.89
CA PHE A 134 1.62 -3.78 -2.47
C PHE A 134 0.98 -4.74 -1.48
N THR A 135 0.29 -5.75 -1.99
CA THR A 135 -0.30 -6.82 -1.19
C THR A 135 0.20 -8.18 -1.65
N LYS A 136 0.27 -9.12 -0.73
CA LYS A 136 0.47 -10.55 -1.00
C LYS A 136 -0.67 -11.33 -0.38
N GLN A 137 -0.95 -12.50 -0.94
CA GLN A 137 -1.92 -13.45 -0.40
C GLN A 137 -1.19 -14.70 0.09
N ALA A 138 -1.68 -15.30 1.17
CA ALA A 138 -1.19 -16.56 1.71
C ALA A 138 -2.34 -17.40 2.27
N TYR A 139 -2.10 -18.69 2.43
CA TYR A 139 -3.00 -19.62 3.13
C TYR A 139 -2.48 -19.85 4.55
N ILE A 140 -3.40 -19.95 5.50
CA ILE A 140 -3.18 -20.24 6.91
C ILE A 140 -3.31 -21.76 7.05
N ILE A 141 -2.19 -22.45 7.19
CA ILE A 141 -2.17 -23.90 7.42
C ILE A 141 -2.56 -24.18 8.87
#